data_AF-A0A815IDV6-F1
#
_entry.id   AF-A0A815IDV6-F1
#
_cell.length_a   1.000
_cell.length_b   1.000
_cell.length_c   1.000
_cell.angle_alpha   90.00
_cell.angle_beta   90.00
_cell.angle_gamma   90.00
#
_symmetry.space_group_name_H-M   'P 1'
#
loop_
_entity.id
_entity.type
_entity.pdbx_description
1 polymer ?
#
loop_
_entity_poly.entity_id
_entity_poly.type
_entity_poly.pdbx_seq_one_letter_code
_entity_poly.pdbx_strand_id
1 'polypeptide(L)'
;MSSNTATGSLATNVAGDEAAALRRKAAEKCQVVLEGLHDSFDGYKQCAADTKDTAMRLLFDKIALSRADLISQLSNSIRVDLGVEPVKSGSALAAAHRTWIDVKAWFTDGRDKSAIVSEVHKGEAVLIKLYETAIEDQDILPKVRDLLFEQVKIVKEQNASVDAL
;
A
#
# COMPACT_ATOMS: atom_id res chain seq x y z
N MET A 1 -39.50 -41.44 15.67
CA MET A 1 -39.67 -40.00 15.42
C MET A 1 -38.28 -39.37 15.40
N SER A 2 -37.65 -39.29 14.21
CA SER A 2 -36.33 -38.65 14.05
C SER A 2 -36.50 -37.49 13.08
N SER A 3 -36.50 -36.28 13.63
CA SER A 3 -36.52 -35.03 12.88
C SER A 3 -35.59 -34.05 13.57
N ASN A 4 -34.31 -34.02 13.15
CA ASN A 4 -33.42 -32.90 13.42
C ASN A 4 -32.23 -32.91 12.43
N THR A 5 -32.46 -32.56 11.16
CA THR A 5 -31.37 -32.43 10.16
C THR A 5 -31.46 -31.18 9.29
N ALA A 6 -32.52 -30.39 9.37
CA ALA A 6 -32.67 -29.20 8.51
C ALA A 6 -32.00 -27.93 9.07
N THR A 7 -31.88 -27.80 10.40
CA THR A 7 -31.34 -26.61 11.08
C THR A 7 -29.81 -26.50 11.02
N GLY A 8 -29.09 -27.61 10.93
CA GLY A 8 -27.62 -27.61 10.89
C GLY A 8 -27.02 -27.11 9.56
N SER A 9 -27.65 -27.42 8.43
CA SER A 9 -27.12 -27.07 7.10
C SER A 9 -27.32 -25.60 6.71
N LEU A 10 -28.33 -24.92 7.27
CA LEU A 10 -28.61 -23.52 6.94
C LEU A 10 -27.65 -22.57 7.69
N ALA A 11 -27.36 -22.86 8.95
CA ALA A 11 -26.45 -22.06 9.78
C ALA A 11 -24.98 -22.12 9.31
N THR A 12 -24.53 -23.28 8.81
CA THR A 12 -23.17 -23.43 8.23
C THR A 12 -22.98 -22.64 6.95
N ASN A 13 -24.03 -22.53 6.12
CA ASN A 13 -23.96 -21.77 4.87
C ASN A 13 -23.92 -20.26 5.14
N VAL A 14 -24.74 -19.75 6.08
CA VAL A 14 -24.73 -18.33 6.48
C VAL A 14 -23.37 -17.89 7.03
N ALA A 15 -22.77 -18.69 7.92
CA ALA A 15 -21.44 -18.40 8.47
C ALA A 15 -20.33 -18.38 7.40
N GLY A 16 -20.45 -19.24 6.38
CA GLY A 16 -19.54 -19.26 5.23
C GLY A 16 -19.63 -17.99 4.38
N ASP A 17 -20.86 -17.55 4.11
CA ASP A 17 -21.13 -16.34 3.32
C ASP A 17 -20.67 -15.06 4.01
N GLU A 18 -20.87 -14.95 5.34
CA GLU A 18 -20.37 -13.84 6.15
C GLU A 18 -18.84 -13.78 6.16
N ALA A 19 -18.17 -14.92 6.35
CA ALA A 19 -16.71 -14.98 6.31
C ALA A 19 -16.16 -14.63 4.92
N ALA A 20 -16.85 -15.01 3.84
CA ALA A 20 -16.47 -14.63 2.49
C ALA A 20 -16.68 -13.12 2.25
N ALA A 21 -17.75 -12.54 2.77
CA ALA A 21 -18.00 -11.10 2.70
C ALA A 21 -16.92 -10.29 3.44
N LEU A 22 -16.53 -10.73 4.63
CA LEU A 22 -15.47 -10.11 5.42
C LEU A 22 -14.12 -10.11 4.66
N ARG A 23 -13.73 -11.26 4.09
CA ARG A 23 -12.51 -11.37 3.27
C ARG A 23 -12.53 -10.44 2.07
N ARG A 24 -13.66 -10.30 1.38
CA ARG A 24 -13.81 -9.38 0.24
C ARG A 24 -13.59 -7.93 0.66
N LYS A 25 -14.24 -7.49 1.73
CA LYS A 25 -14.06 -6.12 2.25
C LYS A 25 -12.62 -5.86 2.69
N ALA A 26 -12.01 -6.80 3.40
CA ALA A 26 -10.60 -6.71 3.78
C ALA A 26 -9.69 -6.60 2.54
N ALA A 27 -9.98 -7.37 1.49
CA ALA A 27 -9.23 -7.35 0.25
C ALA A 27 -9.38 -6.03 -0.51
N GLU A 28 -10.56 -5.42 -0.53
CA GLU A 28 -10.78 -4.09 -1.14
C GLU A 28 -9.85 -3.04 -0.49
N LYS A 29 -9.77 -3.01 0.85
CA LYS A 29 -8.90 -2.08 1.57
C LYS A 29 -7.41 -2.36 1.33
N CYS A 30 -7.01 -3.64 1.36
CA CYS A 30 -5.63 -4.02 1.10
C CYS A 30 -5.21 -3.73 -0.34
N GLN A 31 -6.12 -3.88 -1.31
CA GLN A 31 -5.84 -3.53 -2.70
C GLN A 31 -5.59 -2.04 -2.87
N VAL A 32 -6.35 -1.17 -2.19
CA VAL A 32 -6.09 0.28 -2.22
C VAL A 32 -4.70 0.61 -1.67
N VAL A 33 -4.27 -0.04 -0.58
CA VAL A 33 -2.90 0.12 -0.05
C VAL A 33 -1.87 -0.41 -1.06
N LEU A 34 -2.14 -1.54 -1.69
CA LEU A 34 -1.26 -2.16 -2.68
C LEU A 34 -1.09 -1.28 -3.94
N GLU A 35 -2.16 -0.66 -4.43
CA GLU A 35 -2.10 0.33 -5.51
C GLU A 35 -1.21 1.52 -5.11
N GLY A 36 -1.40 2.07 -3.89
CA GLY A 36 -0.56 3.17 -3.41
C GLY A 36 0.91 2.80 -3.24
N LEU A 37 1.20 1.56 -2.86
CA LEU A 37 2.57 1.03 -2.82
C LEU A 37 3.20 0.97 -4.21
N HIS A 38 2.46 0.53 -5.23
CA HIS A 38 2.92 0.54 -6.62
C HIS A 38 3.15 1.97 -7.13
N ASP A 39 2.23 2.90 -6.85
CA ASP A 39 2.40 4.32 -7.21
C ASP A 39 3.69 4.89 -6.57
N SER A 40 3.96 4.54 -5.30
CA SER A 40 5.19 4.94 -4.59
C SER A 40 6.45 4.30 -5.18
N PHE A 41 6.39 3.00 -5.52
CA PHE A 41 7.48 2.31 -6.20
C PHE A 41 7.87 2.98 -7.52
N ASP A 42 6.89 3.20 -8.39
CA ASP A 42 7.11 3.80 -9.72
C ASP A 42 7.63 5.25 -9.59
N GLY A 43 7.07 6.01 -8.64
CA GLY A 43 7.49 7.37 -8.33
C GLY A 43 8.96 7.47 -7.91
N TYR A 44 9.38 6.65 -6.95
CA TYR A 44 10.78 6.61 -6.52
C TYR A 44 11.72 6.12 -7.63
N LYS A 45 11.31 5.12 -8.42
CA LYS A 45 12.10 4.66 -9.58
C LYS A 45 12.33 5.76 -10.59
N GLN A 46 11.28 6.54 -10.88
CA GLN A 46 11.39 7.65 -11.80
C GLN A 46 12.29 8.77 -11.25
N CYS A 47 12.14 9.13 -9.97
CA CYS A 47 12.96 10.18 -9.37
C CYS A 47 14.44 9.79 -9.26
N ALA A 48 14.73 8.52 -9.01
CA ALA A 48 16.09 7.99 -9.08
C ALA A 48 16.70 8.11 -10.49
N ALA A 49 15.90 7.89 -11.54
CA ALA A 49 16.33 8.00 -12.92
C ALA A 49 16.56 9.46 -13.37
N ASP A 50 15.73 10.39 -12.90
CA ASP A 50 15.75 11.78 -13.35
C ASP A 50 16.72 12.68 -12.55
N THR A 51 17.06 12.30 -11.31
CA THR A 51 17.93 13.11 -10.47
C THR A 51 19.41 13.04 -10.87
N LYS A 52 20.06 14.22 -10.89
CA LYS A 52 21.51 14.33 -11.09
C LYS A 52 22.30 14.16 -9.79
N ASP A 53 21.65 14.28 -8.63
CA ASP A 53 22.29 14.12 -7.33
C ASP A 53 22.46 12.63 -6.99
N THR A 54 23.71 12.21 -6.77
CA THR A 54 24.04 10.80 -6.49
C THR A 54 23.49 10.31 -5.15
N ALA A 55 23.45 11.15 -4.11
CA ALA A 55 22.91 10.78 -2.81
C ALA A 55 21.38 10.56 -2.90
N MET A 56 20.69 11.46 -3.60
CA MET A 56 19.24 11.32 -3.86
C MET A 56 18.94 10.05 -4.65
N ARG A 57 19.68 9.79 -5.73
CA ARG A 57 19.51 8.58 -6.54
C ARG A 57 19.64 7.30 -5.71
N LEU A 58 20.71 7.21 -4.90
CA LEU A 58 20.95 6.05 -4.03
C LEU A 58 19.84 5.85 -2.99
N LEU A 59 19.35 6.95 -2.38
CA LEU A 59 18.26 6.86 -1.41
C LEU A 59 16.95 6.41 -2.08
N PHE A 60 16.59 7.00 -3.21
CA PHE A 60 15.35 6.66 -3.91
C PHE A 60 15.37 5.23 -4.46
N ASP A 61 16.50 4.74 -4.97
CA ASP A 61 16.63 3.33 -5.36
C ASP A 61 16.45 2.39 -4.17
N LYS A 62 17.02 2.74 -3.01
CA LYS A 62 16.83 1.97 -1.77
C LYS A 62 15.37 1.93 -1.35
N ILE A 63 14.66 3.06 -1.40
CA ILE A 63 13.25 3.11 -1.03
C ILE A 63 12.40 2.33 -2.05
N ALA A 64 12.66 2.45 -3.35
CA ALA A 64 11.99 1.66 -4.38
C ALA A 64 12.17 0.15 -4.17
N LEU A 65 13.38 -0.32 -3.84
CA LEU A 65 13.60 -1.72 -3.50
C LEU A 65 12.79 -2.16 -2.28
N SER A 66 12.69 -1.30 -1.26
CA SER A 66 11.82 -1.58 -0.12
C SER A 66 10.35 -1.64 -0.52
N ARG A 67 9.85 -0.73 -1.36
CA ARG A 67 8.45 -0.79 -1.85
C ARG A 67 8.16 -2.11 -2.57
N ALA A 68 9.09 -2.60 -3.40
CA ALA A 68 8.94 -3.89 -4.08
C ALA A 68 8.79 -5.07 -3.09
N ASP A 69 9.52 -5.04 -1.98
CA ASP A 69 9.39 -6.04 -0.91
C ASP A 69 8.02 -5.96 -0.21
N LEU A 70 7.57 -4.75 0.16
CA LEU A 70 6.25 -4.55 0.78
C LEU A 70 5.10 -4.98 -0.14
N ILE A 71 5.20 -4.67 -1.44
CA ILE A 71 4.26 -5.11 -2.49
C ILE A 71 4.18 -6.64 -2.51
N SER A 72 5.32 -7.33 -2.50
CA SER A 72 5.39 -8.79 -2.52
C SER A 72 4.70 -9.40 -1.29
N GLN A 73 5.01 -8.88 -0.09
CA GLN A 73 4.43 -9.35 1.16
C GLN A 73 2.91 -9.15 1.21
N LEU A 74 2.43 -7.95 0.86
CA LEU A 74 1.00 -7.64 0.89
C LEU A 74 0.24 -8.42 -0.18
N SER A 75 0.80 -8.56 -1.38
CA SER A 75 0.24 -9.39 -2.46
C SER A 75 0.06 -10.83 -2.02
N ASN A 76 1.07 -11.39 -1.33
CA ASN A 76 0.98 -12.75 -0.80
C ASN A 76 -0.11 -12.88 0.27
N SER A 77 -0.22 -11.92 1.19
CA SER A 77 -1.28 -11.95 2.22
C SER A 77 -2.67 -11.82 1.60
N ILE A 78 -2.88 -10.95 0.61
CA ILE A 78 -4.15 -10.83 -0.13
C ILE A 78 -4.52 -12.18 -0.77
N ARG A 79 -3.56 -12.85 -1.43
CA ARG A 79 -3.81 -14.14 -2.08
C ARG A 79 -4.11 -15.24 -1.07
N VAL A 80 -3.27 -15.40 -0.05
CA VAL A 80 -3.31 -16.54 0.88
C VAL A 80 -4.37 -16.37 1.95
N ASP A 81 -4.48 -15.19 2.56
CA ASP A 81 -5.35 -14.96 3.70
C ASP A 81 -6.76 -14.50 3.29
N LEU A 82 -6.89 -13.81 2.14
CA LEU A 82 -8.17 -13.24 1.68
C LEU A 82 -8.75 -13.97 0.46
N GLY A 83 -7.94 -14.77 -0.26
CA GLY A 83 -8.39 -15.55 -1.41
C GLY A 83 -8.73 -14.70 -2.64
N VAL A 84 -8.13 -13.51 -2.75
CA VAL A 84 -8.32 -12.58 -3.86
C VAL A 84 -7.01 -12.46 -4.65
N GLU A 85 -7.09 -12.30 -5.97
CA GLU A 85 -5.89 -12.05 -6.76
C GLU A 85 -5.44 -10.59 -6.57
N PRO A 86 -4.19 -10.34 -6.14
CA PRO A 86 -3.71 -8.99 -5.92
C PRO A 86 -3.64 -8.17 -7.22
N VAL A 87 -3.87 -6.86 -7.10
CA VAL A 87 -3.54 -5.91 -8.17
C VAL A 87 -2.06 -5.98 -8.50
N LYS A 88 -1.72 -5.71 -9.77
CA LYS A 88 -0.34 -5.85 -10.29
C LYS A 88 0.32 -4.52 -10.64
N SER A 89 -0.39 -3.42 -10.43
CA SER A 89 0.05 -2.08 -10.80
C SER A 89 -0.57 -1.05 -9.88
N GLY A 90 -0.04 0.16 -9.97
CA GLY A 90 -0.60 1.34 -9.35
C GLY A 90 -1.97 1.71 -9.91
N SER A 91 -2.55 2.76 -9.34
CA SER A 91 -3.88 3.22 -9.71
C SER A 91 -3.81 4.26 -10.81
N ALA A 92 -4.48 4.02 -11.94
CA ALA A 92 -4.60 5.05 -12.98
C ALA A 92 -5.40 6.29 -12.52
N LEU A 93 -6.19 6.19 -11.44
CA LEU A 93 -7.16 7.21 -11.01
C LEU A 93 -6.94 7.76 -9.58
N ALA A 94 -6.09 7.15 -8.75
CA ALA A 94 -5.94 7.56 -7.35
C ALA A 94 -5.19 8.89 -7.16
N ALA A 95 -5.40 9.49 -6.00
CA ALA A 95 -4.70 10.71 -5.59
C ALA A 95 -3.19 10.50 -5.43
N ALA A 96 -2.75 9.31 -5.00
CA ALA A 96 -1.33 8.96 -4.87
C ALA A 96 -0.60 9.04 -6.21
N HIS A 97 -1.15 8.43 -7.26
CA HIS A 97 -0.63 8.53 -8.63
C HIS A 97 -0.48 9.99 -9.10
N ARG A 98 -1.46 10.86 -8.82
CA ARG A 98 -1.35 12.30 -9.13
C ARG A 98 -0.22 12.97 -8.35
N THR A 99 -0.10 12.68 -7.05
CA THR A 99 0.97 13.27 -6.24
C THR A 99 2.35 12.90 -6.75
N TRP A 100 2.59 11.65 -7.19
CA TRP A 100 3.89 11.27 -7.76
C TRP A 100 4.16 11.88 -9.14
N ILE A 101 3.13 12.10 -9.96
CA ILE A 101 3.27 12.88 -11.21
C ILE A 101 3.71 14.31 -10.89
N ASP A 102 3.11 14.93 -9.88
CA ASP A 102 3.49 16.27 -9.45
C ASP A 102 4.92 16.29 -8.94
N VAL A 103 5.32 15.35 -8.08
CA VAL A 103 6.71 15.21 -7.60
C VAL A 103 7.70 15.16 -8.78
N LYS A 104 7.45 14.33 -9.78
CA LYS A 104 8.28 14.19 -10.98
C LYS A 104 8.47 15.50 -11.73
N ALA A 105 7.40 16.28 -11.94
CA ALA A 105 7.49 17.53 -12.67
C ALA A 105 8.49 18.53 -12.05
N TRP A 106 8.78 18.40 -10.75
CA TRP A 106 9.69 19.29 -10.05
C TRP A 106 11.16 18.86 -10.21
N PHE A 107 11.42 17.56 -10.39
CA PHE A 107 12.77 17.03 -10.64
C PHE A 107 13.33 17.42 -12.00
N THR A 108 12.47 17.58 -13.01
CA THR A 108 12.88 18.00 -14.35
C THR A 108 13.23 19.49 -14.44
N ASP A 109 12.75 20.30 -13.50
CA ASP A 109 12.82 21.77 -13.54
C ASP A 109 14.02 22.37 -12.78
N GLY A 110 14.92 21.54 -12.24
CA GLY A 110 16.15 22.00 -11.58
C GLY A 110 15.90 22.80 -10.30
N ARG A 111 14.84 22.46 -9.55
CA ARG A 111 14.46 23.14 -8.31
C ARG A 111 15.38 22.82 -7.13
N ASP A 112 15.29 23.67 -6.10
CA ASP A 112 15.99 23.49 -4.82
C ASP A 112 15.62 22.15 -4.15
N LYS A 113 16.59 21.52 -3.49
CA LYS A 113 16.44 20.24 -2.79
C LYS A 113 15.33 20.27 -1.76
N SER A 114 15.14 21.40 -1.07
CA SER A 114 14.07 21.58 -0.07
C SER A 114 12.67 21.40 -0.67
N ALA A 115 12.46 21.87 -1.90
CA ALA A 115 11.20 21.72 -2.61
C ALA A 115 10.95 20.27 -3.02
N ILE A 116 12.00 19.57 -3.47
CA ILE A 116 11.96 18.13 -3.78
C ILE A 116 11.56 17.32 -2.54
N VAL A 117 12.23 17.55 -1.41
CA VAL A 117 11.96 16.87 -0.14
C VAL A 117 10.51 17.08 0.29
N SER A 118 10.01 18.32 0.20
CA SER A 118 8.61 18.64 0.54
C SER A 118 7.60 17.87 -0.31
N GLU A 119 7.81 17.75 -1.62
CA GLU A 119 6.90 17.00 -2.49
C GLU A 119 6.96 15.49 -2.23
N VAL A 120 8.15 14.93 -1.99
CA VAL A 120 8.29 13.51 -1.61
C VAL A 120 7.49 13.22 -0.34
N HIS A 121 7.58 14.08 0.69
CA HIS A 121 6.77 13.91 1.91
C HIS A 121 5.27 13.99 1.66
N LYS A 122 4.81 14.86 0.75
CA LYS A 122 3.39 14.92 0.37
C LYS A 122 2.95 13.63 -0.31
N GLY A 123 3.78 13.06 -1.19
CA GLY A 123 3.55 11.76 -1.81
C GLY A 123 3.39 10.65 -0.78
N GLU A 124 4.35 10.55 0.13
CA GLU A 124 4.36 9.51 1.16
C GLU A 124 3.25 9.69 2.20
N ALA A 125 2.84 10.93 2.51
CA ALA A 125 1.70 11.19 3.39
C ALA A 125 0.39 10.58 2.85
N VAL A 126 0.21 10.55 1.52
CA VAL A 126 -0.95 9.87 0.91
C VAL A 126 -0.90 8.37 1.17
N LEU A 127 0.25 7.72 0.92
CA LEU A 127 0.41 6.29 1.17
C LEU A 127 0.22 5.94 2.66
N ILE A 128 0.81 6.72 3.56
CA ILE A 128 0.66 6.56 5.01
C ILE A 128 -0.81 6.63 5.41
N LYS A 129 -1.57 7.59 4.86
CA LYS A 129 -3.00 7.71 5.13
C LYS A 129 -3.80 6.50 4.63
N LEU A 130 -3.43 5.92 3.49
CA LEU A 130 -4.06 4.69 2.99
C LEU A 130 -3.84 3.53 3.96
N TYR A 131 -2.61 3.36 4.48
CA TYR A 131 -2.31 2.38 5.51
C TYR A 131 -3.13 2.63 6.78
N GLU A 132 -3.11 3.85 7.32
CA GLU A 132 -3.83 4.20 8.55
C GLU A 132 -5.34 3.93 8.41
N THR A 133 -5.93 4.31 7.26
CA THR A 133 -7.34 4.05 6.96
C THR A 133 -7.66 2.55 6.94
N ALA A 134 -6.79 1.73 6.34
CA ALA A 134 -6.97 0.28 6.33
C ALA A 134 -6.81 -0.30 7.75
N ILE A 135 -5.80 0.15 8.49
CA ILE A 135 -5.48 -0.30 9.84
C ILE A 135 -6.58 0.04 10.86
N GLU A 136 -7.38 1.08 10.64
CA GLU A 136 -8.49 1.45 11.54
C GLU A 136 -9.78 0.66 11.23
N ASP A 137 -9.89 0.08 10.05
CA ASP A 137 -11.08 -0.62 9.58
C ASP A 137 -11.30 -1.92 10.38
N GLN A 138 -12.50 -2.11 10.94
CA GLN A 138 -12.84 -3.27 11.76
C GLN A 138 -12.97 -4.56 10.93
N ASP A 139 -13.17 -4.44 9.62
CA ASP A 139 -13.34 -5.58 8.72
C ASP A 139 -11.99 -6.22 8.33
N ILE A 140 -10.85 -5.63 8.72
CA ILE A 140 -9.51 -6.20 8.49
C ILE A 140 -9.20 -7.33 9.48
N LEU A 141 -8.82 -8.49 8.94
CA LEU A 141 -8.39 -9.65 9.72
C LEU A 141 -7.15 -9.30 10.58
N PRO A 142 -7.05 -9.78 11.84
CA PRO A 142 -5.94 -9.43 12.74
C PRO A 142 -4.55 -9.62 12.14
N LYS A 143 -4.29 -10.78 11.52
CA LYS A 143 -3.01 -11.08 10.87
C LYS A 143 -2.65 -10.09 9.77
N VAL A 144 -3.64 -9.65 8.98
CA VAL A 144 -3.45 -8.67 7.91
C VAL A 144 -3.20 -7.28 8.50
N ARG A 145 -3.89 -6.94 9.60
CA ARG A 145 -3.67 -5.69 10.34
C ARG A 145 -2.23 -5.59 10.86
N ASP A 146 -1.71 -6.67 11.44
CA ASP A 146 -0.35 -6.73 11.96
C ASP A 146 0.69 -6.50 10.85
N LEU A 147 0.47 -7.10 9.67
CA LEU A 147 1.30 -6.85 8.49
C LEU A 147 1.25 -5.36 8.09
N LEU A 148 0.06 -4.78 7.96
CA LEU A 148 -0.10 -3.37 7.59
C LEU A 148 0.58 -2.43 8.60
N PHE A 149 0.52 -2.75 9.90
CA PHE A 149 1.21 -1.99 10.95
C PHE A 149 2.73 -2.02 10.80
N GLU A 150 3.32 -3.18 10.51
CA GLU A 150 4.77 -3.27 10.28
C GLU A 150 5.18 -2.51 9.02
N GLN A 151 4.41 -2.64 7.94
CA GLN A 151 4.71 -1.96 6.68
C GLN A 151 4.61 -0.43 6.81
N VAL A 152 3.57 0.11 7.47
CA VAL A 152 3.44 1.57 7.63
C VAL A 152 4.58 2.16 8.47
N LYS A 153 5.11 1.40 9.44
CA LYS A 153 6.28 1.81 10.22
C LYS A 153 7.50 1.99 9.32
N ILE A 154 7.77 1.01 8.45
CA ILE A 154 8.87 1.08 7.47
C ILE A 154 8.69 2.29 6.54
N VAL A 155 7.48 2.52 6.04
CA VAL A 155 7.16 3.68 5.18
C VAL A 155 7.43 4.99 5.92
N LYS A 156 6.99 5.13 7.17
CA LYS A 156 7.22 6.33 7.99
C LYS A 156 8.70 6.57 8.27
N GLU A 157 9.46 5.53 8.61
CA GLU A 157 10.91 5.63 8.84
C GLU A 157 11.66 6.06 7.58
N GLN A 158 11.29 5.52 6.42
CA GLN A 158 11.90 5.89 5.15
C GLN A 158 11.51 7.30 4.70
N ASN A 159 10.26 7.69 4.92
CA ASN A 159 9.82 9.06 4.68
C ASN A 159 10.65 10.05 5.50
N ALA A 160 10.88 9.79 6.79
CA ALA A 160 11.75 10.62 7.63
C ALA A 160 13.22 10.62 7.17
N SER A 161 13.71 9.53 6.56
CA SER A 161 15.09 9.49 6.05
C SER A 161 15.34 10.43 4.87
N VAL A 162 14.29 10.90 4.19
CA VAL A 162 14.38 11.88 3.09
C VAL A 162 14.83 13.26 3.60
N ASP A 163 14.57 13.58 4.88
CA ASP A 163 15.02 14.84 5.51
C ASP A 163 16.55 14.98 5.56
N ALA A 164 17.29 13.90 5.34
CA ALA A 164 18.75 13.87 5.38
C ALA A 164 19.45 14.17 4.03
N LEU A 165 18.69 14.52 2.98
CA LEU A 165 19.19 14.83 1.61
C LEU A 165 19.57 16.30 1.37
#